data_AF-A0AAV4WC13-F1
#
_entry.id   AF-A0AAV4WC13-F1
#
_cell.length_a   1.000
_cell.length_b   1.000
_cell.length_c   1.000
_cell.angle_alpha   90.00
_cell.angle_beta   90.00
_cell.angle_gamma   90.00
#
_symmetry.space_group_name_H-M   'P 1'
#
loop_
_entity.id
_entity.type
_entity.pdbx_description
1 polymer ?
#
loop_
_entity_poly.entity_id
_entity_poly.type
_entity_poly.pdbx_seq_one_letter_code
_entity_poly.pdbx_strand_id
1 'polypeptide(L)'
;MPGATSFESNEAQVCFLIIRMLLLKSQEFKNRVYDFVKNNSPEHWKQSDWHEKHLMFHRIYQEKFYFEGLHDLNAQHTYLPVYFGNVCLRFLPVMDIVIHRFLELPTVSISVEGLLDTLGCLYKFHDRPLTYLYNTLHYYEQKLRDRPPLKKKLVTAIVGSLKDIRADGWALSEGYINYTQDTSEELNWIPDHDYYVQLIGRLVDTLGGKSPFPHTDWRFNEFPNHGAHALHVTCIELMSLPVSPAIVGNAVLDVILKQHTSSVHSNIIAWMNAVGVVLTALPEAFWNILNDRILEVLQSPLLANPPPQVNPFMMFNFADSYNSMTEFPCSYLVALTHAVWYHASIGQICTLTQLLKTKFKPAVKNEVQFIFICQLVAPYLQRFYMERTRYAMEITVELYEMLETIDKNCKEIEYIDPICDLLYHIKYMFIGDSIKNEIEKSIRNLRPSIQRKLKFITHLNIEEESAA
;
A
#
# COMPACT_ATOMS: atom_id res chain seq x y z
N MET A 1 -18.28 -18.18 0.03
CA MET A 1 -19.11 -18.87 1.03
C MET A 1 -19.91 -17.83 1.84
N PRO A 2 -21.17 -17.56 1.49
CA PRO A 2 -22.12 -16.91 2.39
C PRO A 2 -22.76 -18.00 3.25
N GLY A 3 -22.50 -18.05 4.57
CA GLY A 3 -23.14 -19.05 5.43
C GLY A 3 -22.47 -19.40 6.77
N ALA A 4 -21.30 -18.86 7.11
CA ALA A 4 -20.70 -19.08 8.43
C ALA A 4 -21.32 -18.12 9.46
N THR A 5 -22.58 -18.40 9.85
CA THR A 5 -23.34 -17.86 11.00
C THR A 5 -23.34 -16.32 11.24
N SER A 6 -24.51 -15.69 11.12
CA SER A 6 -24.74 -14.27 11.42
C SER A 6 -25.14 -14.05 12.90
N PHE A 7 -24.25 -14.37 13.84
CA PHE A 7 -24.50 -14.15 15.26
C PHE A 7 -24.09 -12.74 15.69
N GLU A 8 -24.91 -12.08 16.51
CA GLU A 8 -24.60 -10.75 17.03
C GLU A 8 -24.04 -10.82 18.46
N SER A 9 -23.01 -10.00 18.72
CA SER A 9 -22.46 -9.70 20.05
C SER A 9 -22.26 -10.93 20.96
N ASN A 10 -23.17 -11.18 21.92
CA ASN A 10 -23.06 -12.26 22.91
C ASN A 10 -23.11 -13.67 22.29
N GLU A 11 -23.93 -13.87 21.25
CA GLU A 11 -24.01 -15.16 20.57
C GLU A 11 -22.72 -15.48 19.81
N ALA A 12 -22.11 -14.45 19.22
CA ALA A 12 -20.81 -14.56 18.57
C ALA A 12 -19.73 -14.97 19.59
N GLN A 13 -19.72 -14.35 20.79
CA GLN A 13 -18.78 -14.72 21.85
C GLN A 13 -18.90 -16.19 22.28
N VAL A 14 -20.13 -16.72 22.40
CA VAL A 14 -20.36 -18.13 22.73
C VAL A 14 -19.85 -19.05 21.61
N CYS A 15 -20.11 -18.70 20.34
CA CYS A 15 -19.59 -19.44 19.19
C CYS A 15 -18.05 -19.53 19.22
N PHE A 16 -17.37 -18.43 19.54
CA PHE A 16 -15.91 -18.45 19.67
C PHE A 16 -15.44 -19.21 20.90
N LEU A 17 -16.16 -19.17 22.03
CA LEU A 17 -15.84 -20.01 23.18
C LEU A 17 -15.92 -21.50 22.81
N ILE A 18 -16.89 -21.91 21.99
CA ILE A 18 -16.97 -23.29 21.49
C ILE A 18 -15.75 -23.60 20.63
N ILE A 19 -15.37 -22.71 19.71
CA ILE A 19 -14.15 -22.85 18.90
C ILE A 19 -12.91 -22.98 19.80
N ARG A 20 -12.81 -22.21 20.89
CA ARG A 20 -11.75 -22.35 21.91
C ARG A 20 -11.70 -23.75 22.48
N MET A 21 -12.86 -24.26 22.90
CA MET A 21 -12.94 -25.53 23.57
C MET A 21 -12.53 -26.65 22.63
N LEU A 22 -12.92 -26.58 21.36
CA LEU A 22 -12.53 -27.55 20.35
C LEU A 22 -11.02 -27.50 20.04
N LEU A 23 -10.45 -26.31 19.85
CA LEU A 23 -9.06 -26.16 19.42
C LEU A 23 -8.03 -26.21 20.55
N LEU A 24 -8.35 -25.61 21.70
CA LEU A 24 -7.38 -25.34 22.76
C LEU A 24 -7.62 -26.15 24.04
N LYS A 25 -8.81 -26.70 24.27
CA LYS A 25 -9.07 -27.52 25.48
C LYS A 25 -8.74 -28.99 25.25
N SER A 26 -9.01 -29.52 24.06
CA SER A 26 -8.62 -30.90 23.72
C SER A 26 -7.12 -30.97 23.40
N GLN A 27 -6.42 -31.92 24.03
CA GLN A 27 -5.01 -32.18 23.73
C GLN A 27 -4.83 -32.94 22.41
N GLU A 28 -5.88 -33.59 21.91
CA GLU A 28 -5.83 -34.45 20.73
C GLU A 28 -5.39 -33.66 19.48
N PHE A 29 -6.03 -32.52 19.21
CA PHE A 29 -5.70 -31.72 18.03
C PHE A 29 -4.32 -31.07 18.14
N LYS A 30 -3.92 -30.63 19.35
CA LYS A 30 -2.59 -30.07 19.58
C LYS A 30 -1.49 -31.09 19.30
N ASN A 31 -1.64 -32.32 19.80
CA ASN A 31 -0.68 -33.39 19.58
C ASN A 31 -0.55 -33.73 18.09
N ARG A 32 -1.68 -33.82 17.38
CA ARG A 32 -1.70 -33.99 15.91
C ARG A 32 -0.87 -32.90 15.21
N VAL A 33 -1.09 -31.63 15.56
CA VAL A 33 -0.37 -30.49 14.96
C VAL A 33 1.12 -30.54 15.28
N TYR A 34 1.50 -30.70 16.54
CA TYR A 34 2.91 -30.71 16.93
C TYR A 34 3.69 -31.87 16.31
N ASP A 35 3.13 -33.08 16.32
CA ASP A 35 3.79 -34.23 15.70
C ASP A 35 3.85 -34.10 14.18
N PHE A 36 2.81 -33.57 13.54
CA PHE A 36 2.83 -33.32 12.10
C PHE A 36 3.93 -32.31 11.74
N VAL A 37 3.99 -31.17 12.43
CA VAL A 37 4.93 -30.09 12.14
C VAL A 37 6.39 -30.49 12.41
N LYS A 38 6.62 -31.23 13.49
CA LYS A 38 7.94 -31.72 13.88
C LYS A 38 8.50 -32.74 12.88
N ASN A 39 7.68 -33.66 12.41
CA ASN A 39 8.14 -34.80 11.62
C ASN A 39 8.05 -34.60 10.11
N ASN A 40 7.48 -33.49 9.63
CA ASN A 40 7.28 -33.21 8.21
C ASN A 40 7.87 -31.86 7.78
N SER A 41 8.08 -31.74 6.48
CA SER A 41 8.48 -30.49 5.80
C SER A 41 7.44 -30.15 4.72
N PRO A 42 7.20 -28.87 4.42
CA PRO A 42 6.30 -28.45 3.35
C PRO A 42 6.94 -28.50 1.96
N GLU A 43 8.26 -28.67 1.85
CA GLU A 43 9.00 -28.66 0.58
C GLU A 43 8.84 -30.00 -0.16
N HIS A 44 7.61 -30.33 -0.54
CA HIS A 44 7.25 -31.62 -1.12
C HIS A 44 8.04 -31.97 -2.39
N TRP A 45 8.47 -30.96 -3.16
CA TRP A 45 9.28 -31.13 -4.37
C TRP A 45 10.73 -31.57 -4.08
N LYS A 46 11.18 -31.48 -2.83
CA LYS A 46 12.50 -31.97 -2.37
C LYS A 46 12.41 -33.31 -1.65
N GLN A 47 11.20 -33.86 -1.47
CA GLN A 47 10.98 -35.06 -0.67
C GLN A 47 10.77 -36.30 -1.55
N SER A 48 11.38 -37.40 -1.15
CA SER A 48 11.18 -38.73 -1.75
C SER A 48 10.35 -39.67 -0.87
N ASP A 49 10.15 -39.33 0.40
CA ASP A 49 9.56 -40.20 1.44
C ASP A 49 8.20 -39.69 1.99
N TRP A 50 7.57 -38.74 1.30
CA TRP A 50 6.31 -38.12 1.76
C TRP A 50 5.21 -39.15 2.06
N HIS A 51 5.01 -40.12 1.17
CA HIS A 51 3.93 -41.10 1.32
C HIS A 51 4.12 -41.95 2.58
N GLU A 52 5.36 -42.35 2.90
CA GLU A 52 5.66 -43.11 4.11
C GLU A 52 5.35 -42.30 5.37
N LYS A 53 5.81 -41.04 5.42
CA LYS A 53 5.53 -40.12 6.53
C LYS A 53 4.05 -39.84 6.70
N HIS A 54 3.33 -39.65 5.59
CA HIS A 54 1.88 -39.46 5.58
C HIS A 54 1.13 -40.67 6.14
N LEU A 55 1.50 -41.89 5.73
CA LEU A 55 0.94 -43.11 6.28
C LEU A 55 1.26 -43.30 7.77
N MET A 56 2.49 -42.98 8.20
CA MET A 56 2.85 -43.02 9.62
C MET A 56 1.98 -42.07 10.45
N PHE A 57 1.73 -40.86 9.96
CA PHE A 57 0.85 -39.91 10.63
C PHE A 57 -0.58 -40.48 10.80
N HIS A 58 -1.17 -41.02 9.73
CA HIS A 58 -2.53 -41.58 9.77
C HIS A 58 -2.64 -42.88 10.57
N ARG A 59 -1.56 -43.65 10.71
CA ARG A 59 -1.52 -44.81 11.63
C ARG A 59 -1.64 -44.40 13.09
N ILE A 60 -1.00 -43.30 13.48
CA ILE A 60 -1.04 -42.76 14.84
C ILE A 60 -2.36 -41.99 15.07
N TYR A 61 -2.75 -41.19 14.09
CA TYR A 61 -3.88 -40.26 14.17
C TYR A 61 -4.95 -40.57 13.13
N GLN A 62 -5.63 -41.71 13.29
CA GLN A 62 -6.67 -42.15 12.37
C GLN A 62 -7.78 -41.09 12.22
N GLU A 63 -8.24 -40.90 11.00
CA GLU A 63 -9.34 -39.99 10.64
C GLU A 63 -10.53 -40.81 10.17
N LYS A 64 -11.63 -40.69 10.91
CA LYS A 64 -12.87 -41.43 10.71
C LYS A 64 -13.87 -40.56 9.95
N PHE A 65 -14.30 -40.98 8.76
CA PHE A 65 -15.16 -40.19 7.87
C PHE A 65 -16.58 -40.73 7.73
N TYR A 66 -16.85 -41.98 8.14
CA TYR A 66 -18.14 -42.64 7.98
C TYR A 66 -18.82 -42.93 9.33
N PHE A 67 -18.63 -42.03 10.29
CA PHE A 67 -19.28 -42.09 11.61
C PHE A 67 -19.03 -43.43 12.35
N GLU A 68 -17.85 -44.01 12.20
CA GLU A 68 -17.46 -45.33 12.75
C GLU A 68 -17.44 -45.36 14.29
N GLY A 69 -17.63 -44.21 14.95
CA GLY A 69 -17.83 -44.12 16.41
C GLY A 69 -19.31 -44.11 16.84
N LEU A 70 -20.26 -43.99 15.90
CA LEU A 70 -21.70 -43.86 16.16
C LEU A 70 -22.52 -45.02 15.58
N HIS A 71 -22.00 -45.75 14.58
CA HIS A 71 -22.69 -46.87 13.93
C HIS A 71 -22.11 -48.25 14.28
N ASP A 72 -22.96 -49.27 14.11
CA ASP A 72 -22.65 -50.69 14.28
C ASP A 72 -21.45 -51.12 13.43
N LEU A 73 -20.56 -51.94 14.00
CA LEU A 73 -19.25 -52.35 13.46
C LEU A 73 -19.27 -53.10 12.10
N ASN A 74 -20.44 -53.27 11.48
CA ASN A 74 -20.67 -54.13 10.32
C ASN A 74 -20.82 -53.40 8.98
N ALA A 75 -20.76 -52.06 8.94
CA ALA A 75 -20.76 -51.32 7.68
C ALA A 75 -19.34 -51.28 7.07
N GLN A 76 -19.09 -52.05 6.01
CA GLN A 76 -17.84 -51.98 5.26
C GLN A 76 -17.86 -50.73 4.36
N HIS A 77 -17.10 -49.71 4.77
CA HIS A 77 -16.90 -48.50 3.98
C HIS A 77 -15.57 -48.55 3.24
N THR A 78 -15.60 -48.35 1.92
CA THR A 78 -14.40 -48.19 1.11
C THR A 78 -13.93 -46.74 1.17
N TYR A 79 -12.78 -46.53 1.81
CA TYR A 79 -12.13 -45.22 1.85
C TYR A 79 -11.55 -44.86 0.48
N LEU A 80 -11.76 -43.61 0.06
CA LEU A 80 -11.06 -43.07 -1.10
C LEU A 80 -9.58 -42.83 -0.78
N PRO A 81 -8.67 -42.91 -1.77
CA PRO A 81 -7.24 -42.66 -1.54
C PRO A 81 -6.96 -41.24 -1.03
N VAL A 82 -6.27 -41.14 0.10
CA VAL A 82 -5.78 -39.87 0.67
C VAL A 82 -4.25 -39.83 0.54
N TYR A 83 -3.74 -38.99 -0.34
CA TYR A 83 -2.29 -38.92 -0.64
C TYR A 83 -1.54 -37.82 0.12
N PHE A 84 -2.22 -36.73 0.48
CA PHE A 84 -1.59 -35.53 1.04
C PHE A 84 -2.35 -34.96 2.23
N GLY A 85 -3.68 -35.04 2.22
CA GLY A 85 -4.52 -34.39 3.23
C GLY A 85 -4.44 -35.05 4.61
N ASN A 86 -4.60 -34.22 5.63
CA ASN A 86 -4.94 -34.59 7.00
C ASN A 86 -5.74 -33.44 7.65
N VAL A 87 -6.27 -33.64 8.85
CA VAL A 87 -7.08 -32.65 9.56
C VAL A 87 -6.31 -31.36 9.87
N CYS A 88 -4.99 -31.43 10.09
CA CYS A 88 -4.17 -30.25 10.35
C CYS A 88 -4.11 -29.35 9.10
N LEU A 89 -3.77 -29.92 7.95
CA LEU A 89 -3.70 -29.19 6.68
C LEU A 89 -5.09 -28.68 6.24
N ARG A 90 -6.14 -29.47 6.47
CA ARG A 90 -7.53 -29.06 6.17
C ARG A 90 -8.02 -27.93 7.08
N PHE A 91 -7.49 -27.84 8.30
CA PHE A 91 -7.81 -26.76 9.23
C PHE A 91 -7.10 -25.45 8.89
N LEU A 92 -5.94 -25.48 8.22
CA LEU A 92 -5.13 -24.28 8.01
C LEU A 92 -5.87 -23.13 7.28
N PRO A 93 -6.64 -23.36 6.19
CA PRO A 93 -7.46 -22.30 5.60
C PRO A 93 -8.61 -21.82 6.51
N VAL A 94 -9.07 -22.67 7.44
CA VAL A 94 -10.08 -22.29 8.44
C VAL A 94 -9.45 -21.45 9.53
N MET A 95 -8.19 -21.74 9.90
CA MET A 95 -7.42 -20.97 10.88
C MET A 95 -7.28 -19.51 10.46
N ASP A 96 -7.02 -19.24 9.18
CA ASP A 96 -6.99 -17.89 8.62
C ASP A 96 -8.28 -17.12 8.89
N ILE A 97 -9.42 -17.76 8.60
CA ILE A 97 -10.75 -17.18 8.81
C ILE A 97 -11.02 -16.97 10.30
N VAL A 98 -10.64 -17.92 11.16
CA VAL A 98 -10.81 -17.80 12.62
C VAL A 98 -10.04 -16.60 13.16
N ILE A 99 -8.80 -16.39 12.72
CA ILE A 99 -8.01 -15.22 13.10
C ILE A 99 -8.72 -13.93 12.66
N HIS A 100 -9.17 -13.85 11.42
CA HIS A 100 -9.90 -12.68 10.91
C HIS A 100 -11.15 -12.37 11.73
N ARG A 101 -11.93 -13.39 12.10
CA ARG A 101 -13.10 -13.23 12.97
C ARG A 101 -12.74 -12.75 14.37
N PHE A 102 -11.62 -13.19 14.93
CA PHE A 102 -11.14 -12.67 16.22
C PHE A 102 -10.65 -11.22 16.13
N LEU A 103 -10.10 -10.79 14.98
CA LEU A 103 -9.69 -9.39 14.78
C LEU A 103 -10.89 -8.44 14.70
N GLU A 104 -12.02 -8.90 14.15
CA GLU A 104 -13.24 -8.12 14.01
C GLU A 104 -13.92 -7.82 15.34
N LEU A 105 -13.76 -8.71 16.33
CA LEU A 105 -14.53 -8.71 17.56
C LEU A 105 -13.68 -8.30 18.78
N PRO A 106 -13.93 -7.13 19.38
CA PRO A 106 -13.06 -6.57 20.41
C PRO A 106 -13.12 -7.27 21.78
N THR A 107 -14.10 -8.13 22.02
CA THR A 107 -14.44 -8.67 23.37
C THR A 107 -14.34 -10.19 23.49
N VAL A 108 -13.63 -10.86 22.59
CA VAL A 108 -13.51 -12.32 22.64
C VAL A 108 -12.49 -12.74 23.70
N SER A 109 -12.86 -13.70 24.55
CA SER A 109 -12.02 -14.28 25.62
C SER A 109 -10.80 -15.06 25.13
N ILE A 110 -10.63 -15.20 23.82
CA ILE A 110 -9.48 -15.80 23.14
C ILE A 110 -8.74 -14.65 22.47
N SER A 111 -7.49 -14.41 22.90
CA SER A 111 -6.61 -13.60 22.10
C SER A 111 -6.12 -14.42 20.91
N VAL A 112 -6.06 -13.81 19.74
CA VAL A 112 -5.34 -14.32 18.56
C VAL A 112 -3.94 -14.81 18.97
N GLU A 113 -3.33 -14.16 19.95
CA GLU A 113 -2.03 -14.51 20.51
C GLU A 113 -2.00 -15.93 21.07
N GLY A 114 -2.96 -16.32 21.91
CA GLY A 114 -3.01 -17.67 22.49
C GLY A 114 -3.29 -18.77 21.45
N LEU A 115 -4.04 -18.44 20.39
CA LEU A 115 -4.21 -19.33 19.24
C LEU A 115 -2.88 -19.52 18.50
N LEU A 116 -2.15 -18.44 18.25
CA LEU A 116 -0.85 -18.46 17.58
C LEU A 116 0.25 -19.13 18.43
N ASP A 117 0.22 -18.98 19.74
CA ASP A 117 1.12 -19.69 20.67
C ASP A 117 0.97 -21.21 20.54
N THR A 118 -0.26 -21.67 20.42
CA THR A 118 -0.56 -23.09 20.41
C THR A 118 -0.40 -23.68 19.01
N LEU A 119 -0.99 -23.04 18.00
CA LEU A 119 -1.17 -23.60 16.66
C LEU A 119 -0.43 -22.83 15.56
N GLY A 120 0.23 -21.71 15.86
CA GLY A 120 0.91 -20.87 14.87
C GLY A 120 2.02 -21.59 14.12
N CYS A 121 2.64 -22.62 14.71
CA CYS A 121 3.62 -23.48 14.03
C CYS A 121 3.06 -24.19 12.78
N LEU A 122 1.74 -24.34 12.67
CA LEU A 122 1.10 -24.95 11.50
C LEU A 122 1.25 -24.10 10.23
N TYR A 123 1.50 -22.79 10.36
CA TYR A 123 1.80 -21.90 9.23
C TYR A 123 3.06 -22.30 8.46
N LYS A 124 3.91 -23.19 9.01
CA LYS A 124 4.99 -23.85 8.28
C LYS A 124 4.51 -24.50 6.97
N PHE A 125 3.26 -24.98 6.93
CA PHE A 125 2.67 -25.65 5.76
C PHE A 125 1.68 -24.77 5.00
N HIS A 126 1.59 -23.49 5.34
CA HIS A 126 0.75 -22.56 4.61
C HIS A 126 1.39 -22.32 3.22
N ASP A 127 0.56 -22.30 2.17
CA ASP A 127 1.03 -22.13 0.80
C ASP A 127 1.46 -20.68 0.50
N ARG A 128 0.75 -19.71 1.09
CA ARG A 128 1.00 -18.26 0.95
C ARG A 128 1.05 -17.46 2.27
N PRO A 129 1.95 -17.79 3.21
CA PRO A 129 1.95 -17.19 4.54
C PRO A 129 2.23 -15.69 4.54
N LEU A 130 3.11 -15.19 3.67
CA LEU A 130 3.41 -13.75 3.59
C LEU A 130 2.27 -12.99 2.92
N THR A 131 1.67 -13.55 1.87
CA THR A 131 0.48 -12.98 1.22
C THR A 131 -0.69 -12.90 2.20
N TYR A 132 -0.90 -13.94 3.01
CA TYR A 132 -1.90 -13.93 4.08
C TYR A 132 -1.63 -12.81 5.10
N LEU A 133 -0.39 -12.69 5.59
CA LEU A 133 0.02 -11.63 6.51
C LEU A 133 -0.21 -10.24 5.93
N TYR A 134 0.24 -10.01 4.69
CA TYR A 134 0.06 -8.75 3.98
C TYR A 134 -1.43 -8.38 3.90
N ASN A 135 -2.27 -9.30 3.43
CA ASN A 135 -3.71 -9.04 3.31
C ASN A 135 -4.36 -8.78 4.67
N THR A 136 -3.95 -9.52 5.71
CA THR A 136 -4.50 -9.37 7.07
C THR A 136 -4.13 -8.01 7.65
N LEU A 137 -2.85 -7.62 7.59
CA LEU A 137 -2.37 -6.33 8.08
C LEU A 137 -2.98 -5.16 7.29
N HIS A 138 -3.09 -5.31 5.98
CA HIS A 138 -3.63 -4.27 5.10
C HIS A 138 -5.14 -4.09 5.31
N TYR A 139 -5.91 -5.19 5.33
CA TYR A 139 -7.37 -5.13 5.44
C TYR A 139 -7.82 -4.69 6.84
N TYR A 140 -7.16 -5.20 7.89
CA TYR A 140 -7.50 -4.91 9.28
C TYR A 140 -6.68 -3.75 9.88
N GLU A 141 -6.10 -2.86 9.06
CA GLU A 141 -5.28 -1.73 9.51
C GLU A 141 -5.96 -0.96 10.65
N GLN A 142 -7.23 -0.56 10.48
CA GLN A 142 -7.98 0.19 11.49
C GLN A 142 -8.19 -0.58 12.81
N LYS A 143 -8.24 -1.91 12.76
CA LYS A 143 -8.42 -2.77 13.95
C LYS A 143 -7.09 -3.12 14.63
N LEU A 144 -5.98 -3.00 13.90
CA LEU A 144 -4.64 -3.36 14.35
C LEU A 144 -3.75 -2.16 14.68
N ARG A 145 -4.11 -0.96 14.21
CA ARG A 145 -3.36 0.29 14.38
C ARG A 145 -2.87 0.48 15.82
N ASP A 146 -3.80 0.40 16.77
CA ASP A 146 -3.55 0.65 18.19
C ASP A 146 -3.23 -0.65 18.96
N ARG A 147 -2.84 -1.72 18.25
CA ARG A 147 -2.47 -3.02 18.84
C ARG A 147 -1.07 -3.50 18.39
N PRO A 148 0.02 -2.74 18.63
CA PRO A 148 1.38 -3.17 18.29
C PRO A 148 1.79 -4.57 18.78
N PRO A 149 1.48 -5.00 20.02
CA PRO A 149 1.83 -6.35 20.48
C PRO A 149 1.23 -7.44 19.60
N LEU A 150 -0.04 -7.27 19.20
CA LEU A 150 -0.74 -8.22 18.35
C LEU A 150 -0.17 -8.24 16.92
N LYS A 151 0.20 -7.08 16.36
CA LYS A 151 0.89 -7.02 15.06
C LYS A 151 2.23 -7.74 15.12
N LYS A 152 3.05 -7.46 16.15
CA LYS A 152 4.31 -8.16 16.42
C LYS A 152 4.07 -9.67 16.55
N LYS A 153 3.02 -10.09 17.26
CA LYS A 153 2.70 -11.51 17.46
C LYS A 153 2.30 -12.22 16.16
N LEU A 154 1.45 -11.61 15.34
CA LEU A 154 1.04 -12.15 14.03
C LEU A 154 2.26 -12.40 13.14
N VAL A 155 3.09 -11.37 12.97
CA VAL A 155 4.29 -11.45 12.12
C VAL A 155 5.29 -12.47 12.65
N THR A 156 5.61 -12.40 13.94
CA THR A 156 6.60 -13.31 14.55
C THR A 156 6.15 -14.77 14.56
N ALA A 157 4.87 -15.04 14.81
CA ALA A 157 4.35 -16.41 14.80
C ALA A 157 4.36 -17.01 13.39
N ILE A 158 3.88 -16.26 12.39
CA ILE A 158 3.74 -16.78 11.02
C ILE A 158 5.09 -16.84 10.32
N VAL A 159 5.88 -15.76 10.33
CA VAL A 159 7.23 -15.78 9.73
C VAL A 159 8.15 -16.72 10.50
N GLY A 160 8.07 -16.73 11.82
CA GLY A 160 8.88 -17.62 12.67
C GLY A 160 8.58 -19.10 12.47
N SER A 161 7.38 -19.47 12.03
CA SER A 161 7.05 -20.86 11.68
C SER A 161 7.85 -21.40 10.47
N LEU A 162 8.44 -20.49 9.68
CA LEU A 162 9.18 -20.80 8.46
C LEU A 162 10.70 -20.85 8.67
N LYS A 163 11.21 -20.54 9.87
CA LYS A 163 12.64 -20.40 10.15
C LYS A 163 13.47 -21.65 9.83
N ASP A 164 12.89 -22.84 9.97
CA ASP A 164 13.61 -24.11 9.75
C ASP A 164 13.66 -24.52 8.26
N ILE A 165 12.92 -23.83 7.40
CA ILE A 165 12.77 -24.16 5.96
C ILE A 165 13.19 -23.03 5.03
N ARG A 166 13.40 -21.83 5.57
CA ARG A 166 13.83 -20.62 4.86
C ARG A 166 15.16 -20.15 5.45
N ALA A 167 16.03 -19.65 4.59
CA ALA A 167 17.32 -19.11 5.02
C ALA A 167 17.16 -17.81 5.83
N ASP A 168 18.16 -17.49 6.65
CA ASP A 168 18.21 -16.23 7.39
C ASP A 168 18.17 -15.02 6.44
N GLY A 169 17.53 -13.94 6.88
CA GLY A 169 17.34 -12.75 6.07
C GLY A 169 16.32 -12.91 4.92
N TRP A 170 15.58 -14.03 4.85
CA TRP A 170 14.55 -14.21 3.81
C TRP A 170 13.48 -13.13 3.87
N ALA A 171 12.95 -12.77 5.03
CA ALA A 171 11.79 -11.87 5.13
C ALA A 171 12.11 -10.57 5.88
N LEU A 172 12.28 -10.66 7.20
CA LEU A 172 12.40 -9.51 8.09
C LEU A 172 13.83 -8.94 8.06
N SER A 173 13.95 -7.62 8.18
CA SER A 173 15.24 -6.93 8.33
C SER A 173 15.89 -7.23 9.69
N GLU A 174 17.21 -7.05 9.77
CA GLU A 174 17.94 -7.19 11.03
C GLU A 174 17.43 -6.23 12.11
N GLY A 175 17.13 -4.98 11.74
CA GLY A 175 16.57 -4.00 12.67
C GLY A 175 15.23 -4.44 13.27
N TYR A 176 14.34 -4.99 12.44
CA TYR A 176 13.06 -5.52 12.92
C TYR A 176 13.24 -6.80 13.75
N ILE A 177 14.16 -7.69 13.37
CA ILE A 177 14.48 -8.89 14.14
C ILE A 177 14.94 -8.51 15.56
N ASN A 178 15.83 -7.54 15.69
CA ASN A 178 16.30 -7.04 16.99
C ASN A 178 15.14 -6.52 17.85
N TYR A 179 14.23 -5.74 17.26
CA TYR A 179 13.00 -5.31 17.93
C TYR A 179 12.10 -6.48 18.35
N THR A 180 12.03 -7.55 17.55
CA THR A 180 11.21 -8.72 17.94
C THR A 180 11.79 -9.50 19.11
N GLN A 181 13.12 -9.54 19.22
CA GLN A 181 13.86 -10.24 20.27
C GLN A 181 13.98 -9.44 21.56
N ASP A 182 13.78 -8.13 21.50
CA ASP A 182 13.76 -7.29 22.70
C ASP A 182 12.61 -7.72 23.63
N THR A 183 12.99 -8.18 24.82
CA THR A 183 12.11 -8.62 25.91
C THR A 183 11.83 -7.52 26.93
N SER A 184 12.36 -6.31 26.73
CA SER A 184 12.00 -5.17 27.56
C SER A 184 10.49 -4.89 27.44
N GLU A 185 9.85 -4.53 28.55
CA GLU A 185 8.40 -4.26 28.59
C GLU A 185 8.01 -2.99 27.81
N GLU A 186 8.99 -2.19 27.39
CA GLU A 186 8.80 -0.98 26.60
C GLU A 186 8.75 -1.30 25.10
N LEU A 187 7.55 -1.59 24.58
CA LEU A 187 7.28 -1.76 23.15
C LEU A 187 7.30 -0.42 22.36
N ASN A 188 8.23 0.47 22.69
CA ASN A 188 8.29 1.86 22.20
C ASN A 188 9.37 2.08 21.14
N TRP A 189 9.72 1.05 20.37
CA TRP A 189 10.73 1.22 19.33
C TRP A 189 10.24 2.20 18.26
N ILE A 190 10.91 3.33 18.15
CA ILE A 190 10.70 4.31 17.08
C ILE A 190 11.86 4.14 16.10
N PRO A 191 11.64 3.56 14.92
CA PRO A 191 12.72 3.40 13.95
C PRO A 191 13.23 4.76 13.49
N ASP A 192 14.55 4.88 13.38
CA ASP A 192 15.22 6.07 12.89
C ASP A 192 15.18 6.15 11.36
N HIS A 193 15.74 7.23 10.79
CA HIS A 193 15.77 7.43 9.35
C HIS A 193 16.57 6.33 8.63
N ASP A 194 17.70 5.92 9.20
CA ASP A 194 18.59 4.92 8.61
C ASP A 194 17.91 3.56 8.47
N TYR A 195 17.04 3.19 9.41
CA TYR A 195 16.21 2.00 9.29
C TYR A 195 15.35 2.02 8.00
N TYR A 196 14.64 3.12 7.72
CA TYR A 196 13.80 3.22 6.52
C TYR A 196 14.65 3.23 5.24
N VAL A 197 15.82 3.87 5.26
CA VAL A 197 16.77 3.85 4.14
C VAL A 197 17.23 2.41 3.86
N GLN A 198 17.65 1.65 4.88
CA GLN A 198 18.06 0.26 4.72
C GLN A 198 16.91 -0.63 4.24
N LEU A 199 15.71 -0.44 4.81
CA LEU A 199 14.54 -1.24 4.48
C LEU A 199 14.11 -1.04 3.01
N ILE A 200 13.99 0.21 2.56
CA ILE A 200 13.69 0.53 1.16
C ILE A 200 14.85 0.14 0.24
N GLY A 201 16.09 0.29 0.71
CA GLY A 201 17.31 -0.12 -0.01
C GLY A 201 17.27 -1.58 -0.43
N ARG A 202 16.75 -2.49 0.41
CA ARG A 202 16.59 -3.91 0.03
C ARG A 202 15.75 -4.09 -1.24
N LEU A 203 14.69 -3.29 -1.40
CA LEU A 203 13.86 -3.33 -2.59
C LEU A 203 14.57 -2.67 -3.80
N VAL A 204 15.23 -1.54 -3.60
CA VAL A 204 16.00 -0.85 -4.66
C VAL A 204 17.06 -1.80 -5.24
N ASP A 205 17.84 -2.44 -4.38
CA ASP A 205 18.88 -3.38 -4.79
C ASP A 205 18.28 -4.61 -5.49
N THR A 206 17.14 -5.12 -5.00
CA THR A 206 16.43 -6.24 -5.64
C THR A 206 15.95 -5.88 -7.05
N LEU A 207 15.34 -4.71 -7.24
CA LEU A 207 14.89 -4.23 -8.55
C LEU A 207 16.07 -3.90 -9.47
N GLY A 208 17.21 -3.51 -8.90
CA GLY A 208 18.49 -3.32 -9.60
C GLY A 208 19.26 -4.62 -9.90
N GLY A 209 18.71 -5.79 -9.56
CA GLY A 209 19.32 -7.10 -9.85
C GLY A 209 20.37 -7.57 -8.83
N LYS A 210 20.55 -6.86 -7.71
CA LYS A 210 21.47 -7.19 -6.61
C LYS A 210 20.70 -7.53 -5.33
N SER A 211 19.77 -8.47 -5.43
CA SER A 211 18.90 -8.86 -4.30
C SER A 211 19.70 -9.22 -3.03
N PRO A 212 19.46 -8.55 -1.89
CA PRO A 212 20.03 -8.96 -0.61
C PRO A 212 19.32 -10.20 -0.03
N PHE A 213 18.17 -10.58 -0.59
CA PHE A 213 17.44 -11.78 -0.19
C PHE A 213 18.12 -13.05 -0.73
N PRO A 214 18.09 -14.16 0.04
CA PRO A 214 18.66 -15.43 -0.37
C PRO A 214 17.97 -15.99 -1.62
N HIS A 215 18.73 -16.79 -2.38
CA HIS A 215 18.22 -17.42 -3.59
C HIS A 215 17.04 -18.36 -3.29
N THR A 216 15.97 -18.21 -4.07
CA THR A 216 14.71 -18.94 -3.91
C THR A 216 14.24 -19.48 -5.25
N ASP A 217 13.75 -20.73 -5.27
CA ASP A 217 13.12 -21.33 -6.45
C ASP A 217 11.66 -20.88 -6.57
N TRP A 218 11.41 -19.84 -7.36
CA TRP A 218 10.09 -19.21 -7.48
C TRP A 218 8.98 -20.10 -8.02
N ARG A 219 9.30 -21.27 -8.61
CA ARG A 219 8.29 -22.22 -9.10
C ARG A 219 7.45 -22.83 -7.97
N PHE A 220 8.01 -22.85 -6.76
CA PHE A 220 7.41 -23.48 -5.58
C PHE A 220 7.19 -22.49 -4.43
N ASN A 221 7.12 -21.19 -4.74
CA ASN A 221 6.91 -20.14 -3.76
C ASN A 221 5.66 -19.32 -4.09
N GLU A 222 5.15 -18.61 -3.08
CA GLU A 222 3.95 -17.80 -3.23
C GLU A 222 4.11 -16.60 -4.17
N PHE A 223 5.35 -16.15 -4.38
CA PHE A 223 5.67 -15.03 -5.26
C PHE A 223 6.29 -15.49 -6.58
N PRO A 224 5.99 -14.80 -7.70
CA PRO A 224 6.51 -15.17 -9.01
C PRO A 224 7.98 -14.79 -9.22
N ASN A 225 8.52 -13.84 -8.43
CA ASN A 225 9.89 -13.33 -8.57
C ASN A 225 10.37 -12.59 -7.31
N HIS A 226 11.67 -12.27 -7.28
CA HIS A 226 12.32 -11.55 -6.18
C HIS A 226 11.70 -10.17 -5.90
N GLY A 227 11.30 -9.42 -6.94
CA GLY A 227 10.72 -8.08 -6.78
C GLY A 227 9.37 -8.11 -6.07
N ALA A 228 8.48 -9.03 -6.46
CA ALA A 228 7.20 -9.24 -5.80
C ALA A 228 7.39 -9.65 -4.34
N HIS A 229 8.33 -10.56 -4.07
CA HIS A 229 8.66 -10.98 -2.71
C HIS A 229 9.19 -9.80 -1.85
N ALA A 230 10.20 -9.08 -2.34
CA ALA A 230 10.82 -7.95 -1.67
C ALA A 230 9.79 -6.86 -1.31
N LEU A 231 8.86 -6.56 -2.22
CA LEU A 231 7.77 -5.61 -1.98
C LEU A 231 6.88 -6.07 -0.81
N HIS A 232 6.38 -7.31 -0.86
CA HIS A 232 5.43 -7.78 0.16
C HIS A 232 6.06 -7.87 1.54
N VAL A 233 7.30 -8.38 1.67
CA VAL A 233 7.97 -8.45 2.98
C VAL A 233 8.26 -7.06 3.54
N THR A 234 8.61 -6.10 2.68
CA THR A 234 8.79 -4.69 3.06
C THR A 234 7.48 -4.09 3.57
N CYS A 235 6.36 -4.29 2.86
CA CYS A 235 5.05 -3.79 3.29
C CYS A 235 4.56 -4.44 4.59
N ILE A 236 4.75 -5.76 4.76
CA ILE A 236 4.41 -6.48 6.00
C ILE A 236 5.17 -5.86 7.18
N GLU A 237 6.48 -5.66 7.02
CA GLU A 237 7.34 -5.09 8.05
C GLU A 237 6.89 -3.68 8.42
N LEU A 238 6.68 -2.79 7.42
CA LEU A 238 6.19 -1.42 7.63
C LEU A 238 4.84 -1.36 8.35
N MET A 239 3.87 -2.22 7.98
CA MET A 239 2.56 -2.25 8.64
C MET A 239 2.64 -2.78 10.08
N SER A 240 3.65 -3.59 10.39
CA SER A 240 3.83 -4.22 11.70
C SER A 240 4.57 -3.37 12.74
N LEU A 241 5.19 -2.26 12.32
CA LEU A 241 5.89 -1.33 13.20
C LEU A 241 5.00 -0.80 14.33
N PRO A 242 5.55 -0.54 15.53
CA PRO A 242 4.79 -0.03 16.68
C PRO A 242 4.57 1.49 16.64
N VAL A 243 4.61 2.10 15.45
CA VAL A 243 4.37 3.53 15.22
C VAL A 243 3.12 3.75 14.36
N SER A 244 2.58 4.98 14.38
CA SER A 244 1.38 5.29 13.61
C SER A 244 1.63 5.25 12.10
N PRO A 245 0.61 4.92 11.28
CA PRO A 245 0.73 4.91 9.82
C PRO A 245 1.26 6.22 9.22
N ALA A 246 0.85 7.36 9.80
CA ALA A 246 1.28 8.68 9.37
C ALA A 246 2.78 8.92 9.63
N ILE A 247 3.32 8.40 10.73
CA ILE A 247 4.77 8.47 11.02
C ILE A 247 5.53 7.62 10.00
N VAL A 248 5.08 6.39 9.75
CA VAL A 248 5.70 5.50 8.76
C VAL A 248 5.66 6.10 7.36
N GLY A 249 4.50 6.60 6.92
CA GLY A 249 4.35 7.23 5.61
C GLY A 249 5.26 8.44 5.44
N ASN A 250 5.35 9.31 6.45
CA ASN A 250 6.29 10.43 6.43
C ASN A 250 7.74 9.96 6.36
N ALA A 251 8.12 8.97 7.17
CA ALA A 251 9.48 8.46 7.19
C ALA A 251 9.89 7.83 5.85
N VAL A 252 8.96 7.14 5.18
CA VAL A 252 9.16 6.60 3.83
C VAL A 252 9.31 7.70 2.77
N LEU A 253 8.51 8.77 2.84
CA LEU A 253 8.71 9.95 1.98
C LEU A 253 10.05 10.64 2.26
N ASP A 254 10.42 10.75 3.53
CA ASP A 254 11.63 11.41 3.99
C ASP A 254 12.91 10.72 3.48
N VAL A 255 12.88 9.43 3.12
CA VAL A 255 13.97 8.73 2.40
C VAL A 255 14.41 9.52 1.17
N ILE A 256 13.48 10.24 0.53
CA ILE A 256 13.71 11.08 -0.65
C ILE A 256 13.70 12.56 -0.30
N LEU A 257 12.86 13.01 0.64
CA LEU A 257 12.65 14.45 0.86
C LEU A 257 13.59 15.09 1.88
N LYS A 258 14.35 14.30 2.65
CA LYS A 258 15.36 14.78 3.60
C LYS A 258 16.78 14.50 3.10
N GLN A 259 17.77 15.01 3.83
CA GLN A 259 19.21 14.90 3.51
C GLN A 259 19.57 13.50 3.03
N HIS A 260 20.07 13.44 1.79
CA HIS A 260 20.37 12.18 1.13
C HIS A 260 21.67 11.59 1.67
N THR A 261 21.64 10.30 1.98
CA THR A 261 22.88 9.53 2.05
C THR A 261 23.48 9.43 0.63
N SER A 262 24.80 9.29 0.53
CA SER A 262 25.48 9.23 -0.78
C SER A 262 24.96 8.09 -1.67
N SER A 263 24.50 6.98 -1.07
CA SER A 263 23.88 5.85 -1.78
C SER A 263 22.53 6.22 -2.40
N VAL A 264 21.68 6.94 -1.66
CA VAL A 264 20.37 7.40 -2.16
C VAL A 264 20.55 8.39 -3.32
N HIS A 265 21.41 9.40 -3.14
CA HIS A 265 21.63 10.42 -4.17
C HIS A 265 22.13 9.78 -5.47
N SER A 266 23.05 8.80 -5.41
CA SER A 266 23.65 8.20 -6.61
C SER A 266 22.66 7.55 -7.60
N ASN A 267 21.48 7.13 -7.12
CA ASN A 267 20.47 6.45 -7.94
C ASN A 267 19.04 6.86 -7.53
N ILE A 268 18.85 8.15 -7.28
CA ILE A 268 17.61 8.71 -6.69
C ILE A 268 16.33 8.29 -7.42
N ILE A 269 16.37 8.11 -8.74
CA ILE A 269 15.20 7.69 -9.54
C ILE A 269 14.74 6.28 -9.14
N ALA A 270 15.68 5.33 -8.93
CA ALA A 270 15.33 3.98 -8.48
C ALA A 270 14.73 4.00 -7.06
N TRP A 271 15.23 4.88 -6.20
CA TRP A 271 14.69 5.09 -4.86
C TRP A 271 13.28 5.69 -4.89
N MET A 272 13.03 6.71 -5.71
CA MET A 272 11.69 7.27 -5.92
C MET A 272 10.71 6.21 -6.43
N ASN A 273 11.15 5.36 -7.37
CA ASN A 273 10.35 4.26 -7.88
C ASN A 273 10.01 3.22 -6.79
N ALA A 274 10.99 2.84 -5.96
CA ALA A 274 10.78 1.92 -4.84
C ALA A 274 9.84 2.50 -3.77
N VAL A 275 10.01 3.78 -3.41
CA VAL A 275 9.10 4.48 -2.49
C VAL A 275 7.69 4.56 -3.07
N GLY A 276 7.57 4.87 -4.37
CA GLY A 276 6.30 4.91 -5.09
C GLY A 276 5.54 3.59 -4.98
N VAL A 277 6.17 2.48 -5.37
CA VAL A 277 5.52 1.16 -5.34
C VAL A 277 5.19 0.73 -3.90
N VAL A 278 6.07 0.97 -2.93
CA VAL A 278 5.83 0.62 -1.52
C VAL A 278 4.65 1.40 -0.94
N LEU A 279 4.64 2.73 -1.09
CA LEU A 279 3.55 3.55 -0.56
C LEU A 279 2.20 3.15 -1.15
N THR A 280 2.15 2.89 -2.46
CA THR A 280 0.89 2.50 -3.12
C THR A 280 0.40 1.10 -2.74
N ALA A 281 1.28 0.24 -2.23
CA ALA A 281 0.95 -1.08 -1.71
C ALA A 281 0.61 -1.06 -0.21
N LEU A 282 0.68 0.09 0.46
CA LEU A 282 0.25 0.24 1.85
C LEU A 282 -1.21 0.73 1.94
N PRO A 283 -1.87 0.57 3.10
CA PRO A 283 -3.19 1.14 3.33
C PRO A 283 -3.22 2.67 3.20
N GLU A 284 -4.42 3.22 2.99
CA GLU A 284 -4.66 4.67 2.82
C GLU A 284 -4.01 5.55 3.89
N ALA A 285 -4.04 5.10 5.15
CA ALA A 285 -3.45 5.82 6.27
C ALA A 285 -1.93 6.09 6.12
N PHE A 286 -1.23 5.34 5.26
CA PHE A 286 0.20 5.51 5.01
C PHE A 286 0.47 6.46 3.85
N TRP A 287 -0.19 6.28 2.70
CA TRP A 287 0.12 7.07 1.50
C TRP A 287 -0.64 8.40 1.40
N ASN A 288 -1.76 8.57 2.12
CA ASN A 288 -2.51 9.84 2.12
C ASN A 288 -1.65 11.01 2.66
N ILE A 289 -0.60 10.72 3.43
CA ILE A 289 0.33 11.73 3.94
C ILE A 289 1.05 12.52 2.84
N LEU A 290 1.19 11.94 1.63
CA LEU A 290 1.69 12.65 0.47
C LEU A 290 0.82 13.87 0.14
N ASN A 291 -0.49 13.74 0.28
CA ASN A 291 -1.43 14.83 0.01
C ASN A 291 -1.24 15.97 1.00
N ASP A 292 -0.95 15.66 2.26
CA ASP A 292 -0.67 16.66 3.29
C ASP A 292 0.68 17.36 3.02
N ARG A 293 1.70 16.64 2.52
CA ARG A 293 2.99 17.23 2.08
C ARG A 293 2.83 18.15 0.88
N ILE A 294 2.03 17.77 -0.11
CA ILE A 294 1.70 18.62 -1.25
C ILE A 294 1.03 19.91 -0.77
N LEU A 295 0.08 19.80 0.17
CA LEU A 295 -0.60 20.95 0.73
C LEU A 295 0.34 21.86 1.54
N GLU A 296 1.22 21.27 2.35
CA GLU A 296 2.26 21.99 3.10
C GLU A 296 3.16 22.81 2.18
N VAL A 297 3.64 22.21 1.08
CA VAL A 297 4.45 22.92 0.09
C VAL A 297 3.64 23.98 -0.66
N LEU A 298 2.40 23.67 -1.04
CA LEU A 298 1.49 24.63 -1.68
C LEU A 298 1.27 25.89 -0.82
N GLN A 299 1.18 25.72 0.50
CA GLN A 299 0.99 26.80 1.47
C GLN A 299 2.31 27.39 2.00
N SER A 300 3.45 26.83 1.63
CA SER A 300 4.76 27.28 2.10
C SER A 300 5.03 28.73 1.66
N PRO A 301 5.83 29.51 2.41
CA PRO A 301 6.20 30.86 2.02
C PRO A 301 6.82 30.95 0.63
N LEU A 302 7.53 29.90 0.19
CA LEU A 302 8.16 29.82 -1.12
C LEU A 302 7.14 29.88 -2.27
N LEU A 303 5.98 29.23 -2.12
CA LEU A 303 4.94 29.24 -3.15
C LEU A 303 3.86 30.30 -2.87
N ALA A 304 3.56 30.60 -1.61
CA ALA A 304 2.56 31.60 -1.24
C ALA A 304 3.04 33.04 -1.51
N ASN A 305 4.34 33.32 -1.27
CA ASN A 305 4.99 34.61 -1.49
C ASN A 305 6.28 34.40 -2.31
N PRO A 306 6.17 34.00 -3.59
CA PRO A 306 7.32 33.65 -4.40
C PRO A 306 8.25 34.86 -4.56
N PRO A 307 9.58 34.67 -4.38
CA PRO A 307 10.53 35.73 -4.63
C PRO A 307 10.48 36.14 -6.12
N PRO A 308 10.61 37.43 -6.47
CA PRO A 308 10.45 37.92 -7.85
C PRO A 308 11.44 37.33 -8.87
N GLN A 309 12.50 36.69 -8.41
CA GLN A 309 13.60 36.17 -9.22
C GLN A 309 13.48 34.67 -9.49
N VAL A 310 12.50 33.98 -8.89
CA VAL A 310 12.38 32.52 -8.98
C VAL A 310 11.47 32.14 -10.12
N ASN A 311 12.06 31.57 -11.17
CA ASN A 311 11.30 30.97 -12.27
C ASN A 311 10.65 29.66 -11.79
N PRO A 312 9.31 29.54 -11.78
CA PRO A 312 8.63 28.34 -11.29
C PRO A 312 8.95 27.09 -12.10
N PHE A 313 9.21 27.21 -13.40
CA PHE A 313 9.55 26.08 -14.26
C PHE A 313 10.91 25.47 -13.90
N MET A 314 11.87 26.29 -13.48
CA MET A 314 13.16 25.79 -12.96
C MET A 314 13.01 25.20 -11.57
N MET A 315 12.24 25.86 -10.69
CA MET A 315 12.01 25.41 -9.32
C MET A 315 11.34 24.03 -9.24
N PHE A 316 10.48 23.69 -10.20
CA PHE A 316 9.80 22.39 -10.25
C PHE A 316 10.52 21.35 -11.12
N ASN A 317 11.57 21.75 -11.86
CA ASN A 317 12.30 20.81 -12.71
C ASN A 317 13.28 19.97 -11.88
N PHE A 318 12.91 18.72 -11.63
CA PHE A 318 13.74 17.76 -10.91
C PHE A 318 15.07 17.48 -11.60
N ALA A 319 15.08 17.30 -12.92
CA ALA A 319 16.30 16.93 -13.66
C ALA A 319 17.35 18.04 -13.56
N ASP A 320 16.94 19.29 -13.75
CA ASP A 320 17.86 20.44 -13.64
C ASP A 320 18.34 20.62 -12.20
N SER A 321 17.43 20.48 -11.23
CA SER A 321 17.71 20.62 -9.80
C SER A 321 18.71 19.57 -9.29
N TYR A 322 18.55 18.33 -9.73
CA TYR A 322 19.42 17.20 -9.40
C TYR A 322 20.78 17.33 -10.10
N ASN A 323 20.81 17.59 -11.41
CA ASN A 323 22.06 17.68 -12.18
C ASN A 323 22.90 18.91 -11.78
N SER A 324 22.26 19.99 -11.35
CA SER A 324 22.93 21.22 -10.91
C SER A 324 23.26 21.23 -9.42
N MET A 325 22.90 20.18 -8.67
CA MET A 325 23.09 20.07 -7.21
C MET A 325 22.48 21.24 -6.43
N THR A 326 21.40 21.83 -6.94
CA THR A 326 20.68 22.93 -6.25
C THR A 326 19.65 22.42 -5.25
N GLU A 327 19.19 21.17 -5.43
CA GLU A 327 18.34 20.41 -4.49
C GLU A 327 17.08 21.16 -4.00
N PHE A 328 16.32 21.77 -4.91
CA PHE A 328 15.05 22.40 -4.55
C PHE A 328 14.05 21.37 -3.98
N PRO A 329 13.56 21.51 -2.73
CA PRO A 329 12.65 20.52 -2.14
C PRO A 329 11.36 20.32 -2.94
N CYS A 330 10.85 21.39 -3.57
CA CYS A 330 9.64 21.33 -4.39
C CYS A 330 9.82 20.43 -5.62
N SER A 331 10.98 20.46 -6.29
CA SER A 331 11.22 19.62 -7.46
C SER A 331 11.27 18.13 -7.09
N TYR A 332 11.86 17.81 -5.94
CA TYR A 332 11.89 16.45 -5.40
C TYR A 332 10.50 15.97 -5.03
N LEU A 333 9.67 16.81 -4.42
CA LEU A 333 8.28 16.47 -4.12
C LEU A 333 7.46 16.23 -5.38
N VAL A 334 7.63 17.04 -6.44
CA VAL A 334 6.96 16.81 -7.73
C VAL A 334 7.34 15.45 -8.30
N ALA A 335 8.64 15.17 -8.43
CA ALA A 335 9.13 13.91 -8.98
C ALA A 335 8.68 12.68 -8.15
N LEU A 336 8.71 12.80 -6.82
CA LEU A 336 8.24 11.74 -5.93
C LEU A 336 6.73 11.53 -6.05
N THR A 337 5.95 12.62 -6.13
CA THR A 337 4.50 12.54 -6.35
C THR A 337 4.19 11.83 -7.65
N HIS A 338 4.95 12.13 -8.71
CA HIS A 338 4.83 11.42 -9.98
C HIS A 338 5.16 9.93 -9.81
N ALA A 339 6.25 9.56 -9.15
CA ALA A 339 6.57 8.16 -8.91
C ALA A 339 5.45 7.42 -8.14
N VAL A 340 4.84 8.05 -7.13
CA VAL A 340 3.72 7.48 -6.37
C VAL A 340 2.47 7.35 -7.25
N TRP A 341 2.07 8.40 -7.97
CA TRP A 341 0.87 8.37 -8.83
C TRP A 341 1.02 7.46 -10.04
N TYR A 342 2.25 7.18 -10.47
CA TYR A 342 2.53 6.19 -11.52
C TYR A 342 2.15 4.77 -11.06
N HIS A 343 2.50 4.41 -9.82
CA HIS A 343 2.18 3.08 -9.26
C HIS A 343 0.78 2.99 -8.64
N ALA A 344 0.14 4.12 -8.35
CA ALA A 344 -1.18 4.14 -7.74
C ALA A 344 -2.19 3.38 -8.59
N SER A 345 -3.07 2.60 -7.98
CA SER A 345 -4.22 2.01 -8.66
C SER A 345 -5.18 3.09 -9.16
N ILE A 346 -6.05 2.73 -10.11
CA ILE A 346 -7.09 3.66 -10.58
C ILE A 346 -8.00 4.12 -9.44
N GLY A 347 -8.28 3.26 -8.45
CA GLY A 347 -9.06 3.63 -7.27
C GLY A 347 -8.37 4.70 -6.43
N GLN A 348 -7.07 4.55 -6.19
CA GLN A 348 -6.27 5.54 -5.45
C GLN A 348 -6.17 6.86 -6.21
N ILE A 349 -5.81 6.83 -7.49
CA ILE A 349 -5.59 8.07 -8.26
C ILE A 349 -6.90 8.84 -8.51
N CYS A 350 -8.05 8.16 -8.57
CA CYS A 350 -9.36 8.80 -8.67
C CYS A 350 -9.71 9.66 -7.44
N THR A 351 -9.09 9.44 -6.27
CA THR A 351 -9.29 10.32 -5.10
C THR A 351 -8.77 11.75 -5.35
N LEU A 352 -7.92 11.94 -6.36
CA LEU A 352 -7.33 13.22 -6.72
C LEU A 352 -8.36 14.29 -7.10
N THR A 353 -9.48 13.94 -7.74
CA THR A 353 -10.51 14.94 -8.09
C THR A 353 -11.14 15.56 -6.85
N GLN A 354 -11.51 14.73 -5.88
CA GLN A 354 -12.03 15.19 -4.60
C GLN A 354 -10.98 16.00 -3.84
N LEU A 355 -9.73 15.55 -3.85
CA LEU A 355 -8.61 16.24 -3.20
C LEU A 355 -8.35 17.63 -3.82
N LEU A 356 -8.33 17.72 -5.15
CA LEU A 356 -8.18 18.97 -5.88
C LEU A 356 -9.29 19.96 -5.50
N LYS A 357 -10.53 19.51 -5.51
CA LYS A 357 -11.69 20.34 -5.21
C LYS A 357 -11.74 20.81 -3.75
N THR A 358 -11.44 19.92 -2.81
CA THR A 358 -11.68 20.15 -1.36
C THR A 358 -10.47 20.69 -0.61
N LYS A 359 -9.25 20.33 -0.99
CA LYS A 359 -8.02 20.74 -0.30
C LYS A 359 -7.15 21.69 -1.14
N PHE A 360 -6.81 21.31 -2.38
CA PHE A 360 -5.80 22.05 -3.14
C PHE A 360 -6.34 23.36 -3.72
N LYS A 361 -7.47 23.35 -4.42
CA LYS A 361 -8.08 24.54 -5.01
C LYS A 361 -8.31 25.67 -4.00
N PRO A 362 -8.84 25.43 -2.79
CA PRO A 362 -8.96 26.49 -1.78
C PRO A 362 -7.64 27.16 -1.39
N ALA A 363 -6.52 26.44 -1.48
CA ALA A 363 -5.19 26.93 -1.13
C ALA A 363 -4.49 27.69 -2.27
N VAL A 364 -4.92 27.51 -3.53
CA VAL A 364 -4.38 28.24 -4.68
C VAL A 364 -4.89 29.68 -4.68
N LYS A 365 -3.95 30.63 -4.57
CA LYS A 365 -4.21 32.08 -4.56
C LYS A 365 -3.38 32.85 -5.56
N ASN A 366 -2.22 32.32 -5.96
CA ASN A 366 -1.32 32.96 -6.91
C ASN A 366 -0.94 32.04 -8.07
N GLU A 367 -0.24 32.63 -9.04
CA GLU A 367 0.20 31.97 -10.26
C GLU A 367 1.16 30.80 -10.02
N VAL A 368 2.14 30.95 -9.13
CA VAL A 368 3.16 29.90 -8.88
C VAL A 368 2.52 28.65 -8.26
N GLN A 369 1.58 28.81 -7.33
CA GLN A 369 0.80 27.72 -6.75
C GLN A 369 -0.01 26.96 -7.80
N PHE A 370 -0.56 27.66 -8.80
CA PHE A 370 -1.32 27.02 -9.86
C PHE A 370 -0.44 26.25 -10.84
N ILE A 371 0.70 26.82 -11.23
CA ILE A 371 1.70 26.12 -12.04
C ILE A 371 2.16 24.85 -11.34
N PHE A 372 2.34 24.88 -10.01
CA PHE A 372 2.66 23.69 -9.22
C PHE A 372 1.58 22.60 -9.36
N ILE A 373 0.29 22.96 -9.24
CA ILE A 373 -0.81 22.01 -9.45
C ILE A 373 -0.83 21.46 -10.89
N CYS A 374 -0.62 22.33 -11.89
CA CYS A 374 -0.51 21.90 -13.29
C CYS A 374 0.62 20.88 -13.48
N GLN A 375 1.81 21.12 -12.91
CA GLN A 375 2.96 20.21 -12.98
C GLN A 375 2.68 18.85 -12.32
N LEU A 376 1.91 18.83 -11.23
CA LEU A 376 1.52 17.58 -10.60
C LEU A 376 0.55 16.79 -11.46
N VAL A 377 -0.54 17.42 -11.93
CA VAL A 377 -1.69 16.69 -12.47
C VAL A 377 -1.60 16.43 -13.98
N ALA A 378 -1.02 17.36 -14.75
CA ALA A 378 -1.00 17.26 -16.21
C ALA A 378 -0.40 15.95 -16.76
N PRO A 379 0.71 15.41 -16.22
CA PRO A 379 1.29 14.15 -16.70
C PRO A 379 0.33 12.94 -16.62
N TYR A 380 -0.65 12.98 -15.72
CA TYR A 380 -1.60 11.89 -15.49
C TYR A 380 -2.90 12.03 -16.26
N LEU A 381 -3.10 13.13 -17.01
CA LEU A 381 -4.33 13.33 -17.78
C LEU A 381 -4.56 12.24 -18.83
N GLN A 382 -3.51 11.76 -19.50
CA GLN A 382 -3.61 10.63 -20.42
C GLN A 382 -4.16 9.38 -19.70
N ARG A 383 -3.68 9.11 -18.49
CA ARG A 383 -4.10 7.97 -17.68
C ARG A 383 -5.57 8.09 -17.27
N PHE A 384 -5.98 9.26 -16.77
CA PHE A 384 -7.38 9.53 -16.46
C PHE A 384 -8.26 9.41 -17.70
N TYR A 385 -7.83 9.95 -18.84
CA TYR A 385 -8.57 9.89 -20.10
C TYR A 385 -8.82 8.45 -20.54
N MET A 386 -7.78 7.60 -20.52
CA MET A 386 -7.84 6.20 -20.95
C MET A 386 -8.62 5.30 -19.98
N GLU A 387 -8.40 5.44 -18.67
CA GLU A 387 -8.98 4.51 -17.67
C GLU A 387 -10.36 4.97 -17.17
N ARG A 388 -10.56 6.29 -17.02
CA ARG A 388 -11.74 6.93 -16.39
C ARG A 388 -11.97 8.37 -16.89
N THR A 389 -12.40 8.53 -18.13
CA THR A 389 -12.51 9.85 -18.82
C THR A 389 -13.22 10.96 -18.03
N ARG A 390 -14.24 10.62 -17.24
CA ARG A 390 -14.96 11.57 -16.37
C ARG A 390 -14.01 12.32 -15.41
N TYR A 391 -12.98 11.67 -14.88
CA TYR A 391 -12.05 12.31 -13.95
C TYR A 391 -11.13 13.31 -14.68
N ALA A 392 -10.75 13.05 -15.94
CA ALA A 392 -10.02 14.03 -16.74
C ALA A 392 -10.85 15.30 -17.00
N MET A 393 -12.17 15.12 -17.23
CA MET A 393 -13.13 16.23 -17.35
C MET A 393 -13.22 17.04 -16.06
N GLU A 394 -13.48 16.39 -14.93
CA GLU A 394 -13.60 17.03 -13.61
C GLU A 394 -12.32 17.78 -13.24
N ILE A 395 -11.14 17.16 -13.41
CA ILE A 395 -9.84 17.83 -13.18
C ILE A 395 -9.72 19.11 -14.00
N THR A 396 -10.10 19.06 -15.29
CA THR A 396 -9.92 20.20 -16.18
C THR A 396 -10.86 21.35 -15.81
N VAL A 397 -12.09 21.06 -15.43
CA VAL A 397 -13.00 22.07 -14.88
C VAL A 397 -12.38 22.75 -13.66
N GLU A 398 -11.83 21.98 -12.72
CA GLU A 398 -11.17 22.54 -11.54
C GLU A 398 -9.94 23.40 -11.92
N LEU A 399 -9.19 23.07 -12.97
CA LEU A 399 -8.09 23.91 -13.47
C LEU A 399 -8.59 25.27 -14.00
N TYR A 400 -9.69 25.30 -14.74
CA TYR A 400 -10.29 26.57 -15.21
C TYR A 400 -10.82 27.42 -14.04
N GLU A 401 -11.45 26.79 -13.05
CA GLU A 401 -11.94 27.50 -11.85
C GLU A 401 -10.79 28.02 -10.96
N MET A 402 -9.66 27.32 -10.91
CA MET A 402 -8.43 27.82 -10.28
C MET A 402 -7.85 29.02 -11.06
N LEU A 403 -7.79 28.94 -12.40
CA LEU A 403 -7.35 30.05 -13.25
C LEU A 403 -8.19 31.31 -13.02
N GLU A 404 -9.52 31.16 -12.95
CA GLU A 404 -10.44 32.26 -12.63
C GLU A 404 -10.15 32.87 -11.25
N THR A 405 -9.81 32.04 -10.26
CA THR A 405 -9.48 32.49 -8.91
C THR A 405 -8.19 33.31 -8.89
N ILE A 406 -7.16 32.85 -9.59
CA ILE A 406 -5.85 33.53 -9.65
C ILE A 406 -5.97 34.84 -10.42
N ASP A 407 -6.72 34.84 -11.52
CA ASP A 407 -6.97 36.03 -12.32
C ASP A 407 -7.59 37.17 -11.51
N LYS A 408 -8.46 36.85 -10.56
CA LYS A 408 -9.07 37.84 -9.67
C LYS A 408 -8.16 38.30 -8.53
N ASN A 409 -7.22 37.45 -8.10
CA ASN A 409 -6.33 37.75 -6.97
C ASN A 409 -5.03 38.44 -7.39
N CYS A 410 -4.51 38.14 -8.57
CA CYS A 410 -3.24 38.64 -9.06
C CYS A 410 -3.44 39.89 -9.94
N LYS A 411 -2.59 40.90 -9.75
CA LYS A 411 -2.62 42.10 -10.62
C LYS A 411 -2.20 41.77 -12.04
N GLU A 412 -1.21 40.90 -12.21
CA GLU A 412 -0.70 40.41 -13.49
C GLU A 412 -0.39 38.92 -13.36
N ILE A 413 -0.40 38.22 -14.50
CA ILE A 413 -0.07 36.80 -14.63
C ILE A 413 1.06 36.73 -15.67
N GLU A 414 2.28 36.45 -15.21
CA GLU A 414 3.51 36.54 -16.01
C GLU A 414 3.62 35.39 -17.02
N TYR A 415 3.25 34.19 -16.61
CA TYR A 415 3.35 32.92 -17.33
C TYR A 415 2.00 32.47 -17.89
N ILE A 416 1.15 33.42 -18.29
CA ILE A 416 -0.16 33.13 -18.86
C ILE A 416 -0.08 32.32 -20.16
N ASP A 417 0.96 32.52 -20.98
CA ASP A 417 1.13 31.83 -22.26
C ASP A 417 1.30 30.31 -22.07
N PRO A 418 2.28 29.82 -21.27
CA PRO A 418 2.37 28.40 -20.93
C PRO A 418 1.09 27.80 -20.34
N ILE A 419 0.37 28.57 -19.51
CA ILE A 419 -0.92 28.14 -18.94
C ILE A 419 -1.94 27.93 -20.05
N CYS A 420 -2.10 28.90 -20.96
CA CYS A 420 -3.02 28.79 -22.09
C CYS A 420 -2.64 27.63 -23.02
N ASP A 421 -1.35 27.46 -23.30
CA ASP A 421 -0.84 26.36 -24.14
C ASP A 421 -1.19 24.99 -23.55
N LEU A 422 -1.02 24.82 -22.23
CA LEU A 422 -1.45 23.60 -21.54
C LEU A 422 -2.96 23.39 -21.67
N LEU A 423 -3.79 24.41 -21.47
CA LEU A 423 -5.24 24.28 -21.59
C LEU A 423 -5.69 23.93 -23.01
N TYR A 424 -5.03 24.48 -24.04
CA TYR A 424 -5.23 24.08 -25.42
C TYR A 424 -4.81 22.64 -25.68
N HIS A 425 -3.65 22.23 -25.16
CA HIS A 425 -3.20 20.84 -25.22
C HIS A 425 -4.25 19.90 -24.62
N ILE A 426 -4.78 20.23 -23.44
CA ILE A 426 -5.81 19.44 -22.77
C ILE A 426 -7.09 19.34 -23.61
N LYS A 427 -7.53 20.47 -24.18
CA LYS A 427 -8.68 20.50 -25.09
C LYS A 427 -8.47 19.56 -26.26
N TYR A 428 -7.39 19.72 -27.03
CA TYR A 428 -7.24 19.00 -28.29
C TYR A 428 -6.82 17.54 -28.12
N MET A 429 -6.12 17.19 -27.04
CA MET A 429 -5.63 15.83 -26.82
C MET A 429 -6.60 14.96 -26.00
N PHE A 430 -7.39 15.54 -25.10
CA PHE A 430 -8.18 14.74 -24.15
C PHE A 430 -9.68 15.04 -24.22
N ILE A 431 -10.11 16.31 -24.14
CA ILE A 431 -11.50 16.61 -23.75
C ILE A 431 -12.38 17.09 -24.92
N GLY A 432 -11.79 17.65 -25.97
CA GLY A 432 -12.50 18.23 -27.11
C GLY A 432 -13.49 19.31 -26.65
N ASP A 433 -14.78 19.06 -26.88
CA ASP A 433 -15.87 19.98 -26.53
C ASP A 433 -16.73 19.46 -25.36
N SER A 434 -16.35 18.35 -24.71
CA SER A 434 -17.21 17.69 -23.71
C SER A 434 -17.54 18.56 -22.50
N ILE A 435 -16.63 19.44 -22.09
CA ILE A 435 -16.81 20.34 -20.92
C ILE A 435 -17.07 21.79 -21.32
N LYS A 436 -17.32 22.07 -22.62
CA LYS A 436 -17.39 23.43 -23.16
C LYS A 436 -18.32 24.34 -22.33
N ASN A 437 -19.52 23.87 -22.03
CA ASN A 437 -20.53 24.63 -21.30
C ASN A 437 -20.13 24.89 -19.83
N GLU A 438 -19.37 23.98 -19.22
CA GLU A 438 -18.95 24.08 -17.82
C GLU A 438 -17.84 25.13 -17.67
N ILE A 439 -16.88 25.14 -18.59
CA ILE A 439 -15.73 26.06 -18.55
C ILE A 439 -16.03 27.45 -19.13
N GLU A 440 -17.08 27.57 -19.96
CA GLU A 440 -17.43 28.84 -20.60
C GLU A 440 -17.72 29.94 -19.58
N LYS A 441 -18.38 29.61 -18.47
CA LYS A 441 -18.63 30.54 -17.38
C LYS A 441 -17.33 31.07 -16.79
N SER A 442 -16.38 30.17 -16.50
CA SER A 442 -15.08 30.57 -15.95
C SER A 442 -14.31 31.45 -16.91
N ILE A 443 -14.30 31.12 -18.21
CA ILE A 443 -13.61 31.90 -19.25
C ILE A 443 -14.20 33.31 -19.36
N ARG A 444 -15.53 33.46 -19.35
CA ARG A 444 -16.20 34.78 -19.42
C ARG A 444 -15.89 35.68 -18.22
N ASN A 445 -15.52 35.09 -17.08
CA ASN A 445 -15.17 35.83 -15.87
C ASN A 445 -13.68 36.24 -15.81
N LEU A 446 -12.85 35.77 -16.75
CA LEU A 446 -11.43 36.15 -16.83
C LEU A 446 -11.28 37.56 -17.38
N ARG A 447 -10.13 38.21 -17.13
CA ARG A 447 -9.82 39.51 -17.75
C ARG A 447 -9.72 39.40 -19.28
N PRO A 448 -9.99 40.51 -20.03
CA PRO A 448 -10.04 40.49 -21.49
C PRO A 448 -8.77 39.97 -22.17
N SER A 449 -7.58 40.23 -21.62
CA SER A 449 -6.31 39.75 -22.18
C SER A 449 -6.22 38.22 -22.20
N ILE A 450 -6.73 37.54 -21.17
CA ILE A 450 -6.75 36.08 -21.09
C ILE A 450 -7.86 35.50 -21.96
N GLN A 451 -9.04 36.13 -21.97
CA GLN A 451 -10.13 35.73 -22.86
C GLN A 451 -9.68 35.70 -24.33
N ARG A 452 -8.92 36.71 -24.77
CA ARG A 452 -8.36 36.76 -26.14
C ARG A 452 -7.40 35.60 -26.41
N LYS A 453 -6.58 35.20 -25.43
CA LYS A 453 -5.68 34.03 -25.56
C LYS A 453 -6.47 32.72 -25.62
N LEU A 454 -7.56 32.60 -24.85
CA LEU A 454 -8.42 31.40 -24.78
C LEU A 454 -9.61 31.38 -25.76
N LYS A 455 -9.70 32.33 -26.69
CA LYS A 455 -10.88 32.52 -27.57
C LYS A 455 -11.29 31.28 -28.38
N PHE A 456 -10.34 30.41 -28.71
CA PHE A 456 -10.60 29.19 -29.48
C PHE A 456 -11.02 27.99 -28.63
N ILE A 457 -11.00 28.10 -27.30
CA ILE A 457 -11.45 27.02 -26.41
C ILE A 457 -12.97 26.82 -26.51
N THR A 458 -13.73 27.91 -26.49
CA THR A 458 -15.20 27.92 -26.51
C THR A 458 -15.77 28.53 -27.79
N HIS A 459 -14.94 29.03 -28.71
CA HIS A 459 -15.36 29.84 -29.86
C HIS A 459 -16.26 31.01 -29.42
N LEU A 460 -15.85 31.73 -28.37
CA LEU A 460 -16.54 32.94 -27.94
C LEU A 460 -16.40 34.00 -29.03
N ASN A 461 -17.52 34.55 -29.50
CA ASN A 461 -17.51 35.79 -30.26
C ASN A 461 -17.14 36.92 -29.30
N ILE A 462 -15.85 37.19 -29.15
CA ILE A 462 -15.37 38.36 -28.42
C ILE A 462 -15.66 39.55 -29.33
N GLU A 463 -16.66 40.36 -28.99
CA GLU A 463 -16.86 41.67 -29.63
C GLU A 463 -15.59 42.50 -29.38
N GLU A 464 -14.95 42.95 -30.46
CA GLU A 464 -13.82 43.87 -30.38
C GLU A 464 -14.32 45.19 -29.80
N GLU A 465 -14.10 45.43 -28.49
CA GLU A 465 -14.20 46.78 -27.95
C GLU A 465 -13.15 47.64 -28.64
N SER A 466 -13.64 48.51 -29.54
CA SER A 466 -12.87 49.54 -30.20
C SER A 466 -12.22 50.42 -29.15
N ALA A 467 -10.89 50.52 -29.20
CA ALA A 467 -10.14 51.53 -28.48
C ALA A 467 -10.73 52.92 -28.78
N ALA A 468 -11.22 53.59 -27.74
CA ALA A 468 -11.55 55.01 -27.72
C ALA A 468 -10.70 55.69 -26.65
#